data_AF-A0AAD2G8B4-F1
#
_entry.id   AF-A0AAD2G8B4-F1
#
_cell.length_a   1.000
_cell.length_b   1.000
_cell.length_c   1.000
_cell.angle_alpha   90.00
_cell.angle_beta   90.00
_cell.angle_gamma   90.00
#
_symmetry.space_group_name_H-M   'P 1'
#
loop_
_entity.id
_entity.type
_entity.pdbx_description
1 polymer ?
#
loop_
_entity_poly.entity_id
_entity_poly.type
_entity_poly.pdbx_seq_one_letter_code
_entity_poly.pdbx_strand_id
1 'polypeptide(L)'
;MAIIPTQTQTTITRAQTTITLAEEEREVKKQAQAKAGRAKRQTRDEAHHVLVRAANIQMIRNMPETDATLTKRPERKGGIVVEDDMRAPFTLQDYVKVGADFRPGMNRHGNCCDCLYLVDCNVTGSSEGTPDDPKFVLKKLFEHHIFQKLDGLVATGGQYEVYIPVIQGDNAGPHAEKEYFNWCKAQCEQRGWHWEPQVPQMPHMNNLDLSVFPCMSRRHCAAARERGGLHVLKQDGIWDAAEDVWRTLPCIGRGERFCWKQDREWHSL
;
A
#
# COMPACT_ATOMS: atom_id res chain seq x y z
N MET A 1 -24.32 68.04 -10.74
CA MET A 1 -23.97 66.91 -11.62
C MET A 1 -22.74 67.30 -12.42
N ALA A 2 -21.59 66.67 -12.18
CA ALA A 2 -20.38 66.94 -12.96
C ALA A 2 -20.43 66.10 -14.25
N ILE A 3 -20.57 66.78 -15.39
CA ILE A 3 -20.55 66.15 -16.72
C ILE A 3 -19.07 65.90 -17.05
N ILE A 4 -18.66 64.63 -17.07
CA ILE A 4 -17.32 64.25 -17.49
C ILE A 4 -17.22 64.49 -19.02
N PRO A 5 -16.19 65.19 -19.52
CA PRO A 5 -16.04 65.46 -20.95
C PRO A 5 -15.94 64.16 -21.76
N THR A 6 -16.66 64.09 -22.89
CA THR A 6 -16.74 62.90 -23.77
C THR A 6 -15.37 62.39 -24.26
N GLN A 7 -14.38 63.29 -24.40
CA GLN A 7 -13.01 62.90 -24.72
C GLN A 7 -12.33 62.08 -23.61
N THR A 8 -12.60 62.39 -22.34
CA THR A 8 -12.06 61.65 -21.20
C THR A 8 -12.63 60.24 -21.13
N GLN A 9 -13.92 60.07 -21.46
CA GLN A 9 -14.59 58.77 -21.44
C GLN A 9 -14.07 57.83 -22.54
N THR A 10 -13.78 58.35 -23.73
CA THR A 10 -13.19 57.58 -24.84
C THR A 10 -11.79 57.06 -24.51
N THR A 11 -10.98 57.87 -23.83
CA THR A 11 -9.62 57.49 -23.41
C THR A 11 -9.64 56.38 -22.36
N ILE A 12 -10.58 56.44 -21.41
CA ILE A 12 -10.75 55.41 -20.38
C ILE A 12 -11.15 54.07 -21.00
N THR A 13 -12.10 54.06 -21.94
CA THR A 13 -12.54 52.83 -22.62
C THR A 13 -11.41 52.19 -23.44
N ARG A 14 -10.60 52.99 -24.13
CA ARG A 14 -9.42 52.49 -24.86
C ARG A 14 -8.39 51.86 -23.91
N ALA A 15 -8.09 52.52 -22.79
CA ALA A 15 -7.14 52.01 -21.80
C ALA A 15 -7.63 50.68 -21.17
N GLN A 16 -8.93 50.58 -20.85
CA GLN A 16 -9.53 49.35 -20.33
C GLN A 16 -9.43 48.19 -21.33
N THR A 17 -9.72 48.45 -22.60
CA THR A 17 -9.62 47.44 -23.67
C THR A 17 -8.18 46.94 -23.85
N THR A 18 -7.20 47.85 -23.77
CA THR A 18 -5.78 47.48 -23.87
C THR A 18 -5.32 46.63 -22.68
N ILE A 19 -5.82 46.90 -21.47
CA ILE A 19 -5.50 46.09 -20.27
C ILE A 19 -6.08 44.68 -20.42
N THR A 20 -7.34 44.55 -20.84
CA THR A 20 -7.98 43.23 -21.00
C THR A 20 -7.26 42.36 -22.03
N LEU A 21 -6.87 42.92 -23.18
CA LEU A 21 -6.12 42.19 -24.20
C LEU A 21 -4.74 41.72 -23.69
N ALA A 22 -4.06 42.56 -22.91
CA ALA A 22 -2.76 42.20 -22.32
C ALA A 22 -2.87 41.09 -21.26
N GLU A 23 -3.98 41.03 -20.52
CA GLU A 23 -4.26 39.97 -19.56
C GLU A 23 -4.58 38.63 -20.25
N GLU A 24 -5.38 38.66 -21.32
CA GLU A 24 -5.67 37.48 -22.15
C GLU A 24 -4.39 36.89 -22.76
N GLU A 25 -3.52 37.73 -23.32
CA GLU A 25 -2.23 37.27 -23.86
C GLU A 25 -1.33 36.62 -22.79
N ARG A 26 -1.32 37.16 -21.56
CA ARG A 26 -0.57 36.58 -20.45
C ARG A 26 -1.10 35.21 -20.06
N GLU A 27 -2.42 35.04 -20.02
CA GLU A 27 -3.03 33.78 -19.64
C GLU A 27 -2.81 32.71 -20.73
N VAL A 28 -2.88 33.08 -22.02
CA VAL A 28 -2.55 32.19 -23.14
C VAL A 28 -1.08 31.72 -23.06
N LYS A 29 -0.14 32.64 -22.79
CA LYS A 29 1.28 32.31 -22.62
C LYS A 29 1.52 31.36 -21.44
N LYS A 30 0.83 31.59 -20.32
CA LYS A 30 0.91 30.74 -19.11
C LYS A 30 0.39 29.33 -19.38
N GLN A 31 -0.74 29.20 -20.10
CA GLN A 31 -1.30 27.91 -20.51
C GLN A 31 -0.36 27.16 -21.46
N ALA A 32 0.25 27.85 -22.43
CA ALA A 32 1.22 27.25 -23.35
C ALA A 32 2.46 26.71 -22.62
N GLN A 33 2.99 27.47 -21.66
CA GLN A 33 4.13 27.05 -20.83
C GLN A 33 3.79 25.82 -19.96
N ALA A 34 2.59 25.80 -19.35
CA ALA A 34 2.13 24.65 -18.57
C ALA A 34 2.00 23.38 -19.43
N LYS A 35 1.47 23.51 -20.66
CA LYS A 35 1.32 22.41 -21.61
C LYS A 35 2.69 21.87 -22.06
N ALA A 36 3.66 22.75 -22.34
CA ALA A 36 5.02 22.36 -22.69
C ALA A 36 5.75 21.66 -21.54
N GLY A 37 5.56 22.12 -20.29
CA GLY A 37 6.11 21.48 -19.10
C GLY A 37 5.56 20.07 -18.86
N ARG A 38 4.25 19.86 -19.09
CA ARG A 38 3.60 18.55 -19.00
C ARG A 38 4.14 17.57 -20.04
N ALA A 39 4.29 18.00 -21.29
CA ALA A 39 4.85 17.18 -22.36
C ALA A 39 6.30 16.72 -22.04
N LYS A 40 7.15 17.63 -21.57
CA LYS A 40 8.54 17.31 -21.17
C LYS A 40 8.62 16.31 -20.02
N ARG A 41 7.71 16.37 -19.05
CA ARG A 41 7.64 15.39 -17.95
C ARG A 41 7.24 14.00 -18.46
N GLN A 42 6.22 13.95 -19.31
CA GLN A 42 5.74 12.68 -19.87
C GLN A 42 6.82 11.96 -20.68
N THR A 43 7.56 12.68 -21.53
CA THR A 43 8.68 12.09 -22.29
C THR A 43 9.82 11.59 -21.42
N ARG A 44 10.06 12.26 -20.27
CA ARG A 44 11.10 11.84 -19.31
C ARG A 44 10.69 10.57 -18.57
N ASP A 45 9.43 10.47 -18.19
CA ASP A 45 8.90 9.30 -17.48
C ASP A 45 8.87 8.06 -18.40
N GLU A 46 8.52 8.25 -19.68
CA GLU A 46 8.61 7.19 -20.70
C GLU A 46 10.05 6.70 -20.91
N ALA A 47 11.02 7.62 -21.01
CA ALA A 47 12.43 7.26 -21.11
C ALA A 47 12.94 6.52 -19.87
N HIS A 48 12.51 6.92 -18.67
CA HIS A 48 12.85 6.24 -17.42
C HIS A 48 12.28 4.81 -17.36
N HIS A 49 11.03 4.61 -17.79
CA HIS A 49 10.42 3.28 -17.86
C HIS A 49 11.16 2.33 -18.81
N VAL A 50 11.62 2.84 -19.96
CA VAL A 50 12.42 2.05 -20.91
C VAL A 50 13.76 1.63 -20.30
N LEU A 51 14.44 2.54 -19.59
CA LEU A 51 15.71 2.24 -18.91
C LEU A 51 15.55 1.20 -17.80
N VAL A 52 14.53 1.33 -16.95
CA VAL A 52 14.23 0.35 -15.89
C VAL A 52 13.93 -1.02 -16.48
N ARG A 53 13.14 -1.08 -17.56
CA ARG A 53 12.84 -2.36 -18.24
C ARG A 53 14.10 -3.01 -18.81
N ALA A 54 14.99 -2.23 -19.43
CA ALA A 54 16.25 -2.73 -19.97
C ALA A 54 17.18 -3.27 -18.87
N ALA A 55 17.30 -2.54 -17.74
CA ALA A 55 18.09 -2.97 -16.60
C ALA A 55 17.57 -4.28 -15.99
N ASN A 56 16.25 -4.44 -15.86
CA ASN A 56 15.64 -5.66 -15.34
C ASN A 56 15.89 -6.87 -16.26
N ILE A 57 15.79 -6.69 -17.58
CA ILE A 57 16.10 -7.75 -18.56
C ILE A 57 17.57 -8.17 -18.44
N GLN A 58 18.48 -7.20 -18.27
CA GLN A 58 19.91 -7.49 -18.11
C GLN A 58 20.20 -8.22 -16.80
N MET A 59 19.52 -7.84 -15.70
CA MET A 59 19.63 -8.53 -14.42
C MET A 59 19.20 -10.00 -14.53
N ILE A 60 18.08 -10.27 -15.21
CA ILE A 60 17.58 -11.64 -15.44
C ILE A 60 18.59 -12.45 -16.27
N ARG A 61 19.17 -11.86 -17.32
CA ARG A 61 20.19 -12.52 -18.16
C ARG A 61 21.50 -12.82 -17.43
N ASN A 62 21.83 -12.05 -16.41
CA ASN A 62 23.06 -12.20 -15.65
C ASN A 62 22.90 -13.14 -14.43
N MET A 63 21.69 -13.68 -14.20
CA MET A 63 21.53 -14.70 -13.17
C MET A 63 22.22 -15.99 -13.63
N PRO A 64 23.13 -16.57 -12.82
CA PRO A 64 23.78 -17.83 -13.17
C PRO A 64 22.73 -18.93 -13.32
N GLU A 65 22.80 -19.66 -14.44
CA GLU A 65 22.00 -20.86 -14.66
C GLU A 65 22.29 -21.83 -13.50
N THR A 66 21.29 -22.05 -12.65
CA THR A 66 21.41 -23.02 -11.56
C THR A 66 21.22 -24.41 -12.16
N ASP A 67 22.19 -25.27 -11.85
CA ASP A 67 22.41 -26.61 -12.40
C ASP A 67 21.11 -27.40 -12.66
N ALA A 68 20.90 -27.78 -13.92
CA ALA A 68 19.73 -28.49 -14.45
C ALA A 68 19.73 -29.99 -14.09
N THR A 69 20.02 -30.34 -12.84
CA THR A 69 19.96 -31.72 -12.33
C THR A 69 18.83 -31.91 -11.33
N LEU A 70 17.59 -31.64 -11.77
CA LEU A 70 16.37 -32.03 -11.07
C LEU A 70 15.42 -32.71 -12.05
N THR A 71 15.76 -33.97 -12.37
CA THR A 71 14.92 -34.87 -13.15
C THR A 71 13.64 -35.21 -12.37
N LYS A 72 12.50 -34.95 -13.00
CA LYS A 72 11.11 -35.24 -12.58
C LYS A 72 10.68 -34.57 -11.26
N ARG A 73 10.25 -33.31 -11.35
CA ARG A 73 9.47 -32.65 -10.29
C ARG A 73 8.04 -33.21 -10.23
N PRO A 74 7.50 -33.51 -9.04
CA PRO A 74 6.09 -33.84 -8.89
C PRO A 74 5.22 -32.66 -9.33
N GLU A 75 4.02 -32.94 -9.85
CA GLU A 75 2.99 -31.93 -10.14
C GLU A 75 2.85 -31.00 -8.94
N ARG A 76 3.27 -29.73 -9.11
CA ARG A 76 3.16 -28.73 -8.07
C ARG A 76 1.71 -28.22 -8.06
N LYS A 77 1.00 -28.47 -6.97
CA LYS A 77 -0.26 -27.78 -6.67
C LYS A 77 -0.01 -26.26 -6.69
N GLY A 78 -1.00 -25.49 -7.14
CA GLY A 78 -0.92 -24.03 -7.13
C GLY A 78 -0.64 -23.51 -5.72
N GLY A 79 0.26 -22.52 -5.60
CA GLY A 79 0.52 -21.83 -4.34
C GLY A 79 -0.31 -20.55 -4.20
N ILE A 80 -0.67 -20.19 -2.98
CA ILE A 80 -1.26 -18.89 -2.61
C ILE A 80 -0.21 -18.12 -1.84
N VAL A 81 0.19 -16.96 -2.34
CA VAL A 81 1.15 -16.13 -1.59
C VAL A 81 0.41 -15.17 -0.67
N VAL A 82 0.49 -15.43 0.63
CA VAL A 82 -0.04 -14.59 1.69
C VAL A 82 1.11 -13.75 2.25
N GLU A 83 0.94 -12.45 2.36
CA GLU A 83 1.98 -11.61 2.92
C GLU A 83 1.59 -11.14 4.31
N ASP A 84 2.62 -10.98 5.14
CA ASP A 84 2.55 -10.30 6.44
C ASP A 84 2.31 -8.81 6.22
N ASP A 85 1.12 -8.45 5.74
CA ASP A 85 0.59 -7.11 5.95
C ASP A 85 -0.41 -7.16 7.09
N MET A 86 -0.26 -6.21 7.99
CA MET A 86 -1.05 -6.07 9.20
C MET A 86 -2.56 -5.98 8.91
N ARG A 87 -3.01 -5.79 7.65
CA ARG A 87 -4.41 -5.46 7.29
C ARG A 87 -5.18 -6.50 6.49
N ALA A 88 -4.63 -7.68 6.26
CA ALA A 88 -5.20 -8.61 5.28
C ALA A 88 -6.66 -9.07 5.54
N PRO A 89 -7.24 -8.95 6.76
CA PRO A 89 -8.69 -9.16 6.88
C PRO A 89 -9.44 -8.34 7.96
N PHE A 90 -8.93 -7.20 8.43
CA PHE A 90 -9.51 -6.52 9.60
C PHE A 90 -10.36 -5.30 9.24
N THR A 91 -11.48 -5.15 9.93
CA THR A 91 -12.12 -3.84 10.10
C THR A 91 -11.45 -3.12 11.28
N LEU A 92 -11.56 -1.79 11.36
CA LEU A 92 -11.00 -0.97 12.45
C LEU A 92 -11.35 -1.51 13.85
N GLN A 93 -12.47 -2.21 13.98
CA GLN A 93 -12.98 -2.81 15.22
C GLN A 93 -12.13 -3.98 15.74
N ASP A 94 -11.40 -4.68 14.86
CA ASP A 94 -10.59 -5.84 15.25
C ASP A 94 -9.20 -5.44 15.80
N TYR A 95 -8.65 -4.31 15.33
CA TYR A 95 -7.42 -3.73 15.86
C TYR A 95 -7.55 -3.22 17.30
N VAL A 96 -8.77 -2.84 17.68
CA VAL A 96 -9.09 -2.13 18.92
C VAL A 96 -9.24 -3.06 20.13
N LYS A 97 -9.46 -4.37 19.93
CA LYS A 97 -9.73 -5.30 21.04
C LYS A 97 -8.49 -5.95 21.65
N VAL A 98 -7.30 -5.77 21.07
CA VAL A 98 -6.08 -6.35 21.61
C VAL A 98 -5.42 -5.36 22.57
N GLY A 99 -5.78 -5.46 23.85
CA GLY A 99 -4.89 -5.04 24.95
C GLY A 99 -5.18 -3.72 25.64
N ALA A 100 -6.45 -3.35 25.83
CA ALA A 100 -6.79 -2.23 26.69
C ALA A 100 -7.57 -2.67 27.95
N ASP A 101 -6.92 -3.48 28.80
CA ASP A 101 -7.29 -3.56 30.21
C ASP A 101 -6.86 -2.25 30.89
N PHE A 102 -7.63 -1.19 30.65
CA PHE A 102 -7.41 0.09 31.31
C PHE A 102 -7.77 -0.02 32.79
N ARG A 103 -6.75 -0.06 33.66
CA ARG A 103 -6.94 0.29 35.07
C ARG A 103 -7.12 1.82 35.21
N PRO A 104 -7.96 2.28 36.15
CA PRO A 104 -8.25 3.70 36.34
C PRO A 104 -7.06 4.39 37.01
N GLY A 105 -6.16 4.96 36.21
CA GLY A 105 -4.98 5.67 36.73
C GLY A 105 -4.50 6.85 35.90
N MET A 106 -4.94 7.00 34.64
CA MET A 106 -4.60 8.18 33.85
C MET A 106 -5.64 9.27 34.06
N ASN A 107 -5.26 10.28 34.84
CA ASN A 107 -5.99 11.52 35.04
C ASN A 107 -6.33 12.18 33.68
N ARG A 108 -7.56 12.02 33.21
CA ARG A 108 -8.20 12.96 32.27
C ARG A 108 -9.65 13.18 32.68
N HIS A 109 -10.02 14.45 32.70
CA HIS A 109 -11.35 14.94 32.99
C HIS A 109 -12.40 14.37 32.03
N GLY A 110 -13.53 13.93 32.60
CA GLY A 110 -14.81 13.84 31.90
C GLY A 110 -15.20 12.43 31.46
N ASN A 111 -16.27 11.93 32.07
CA ASN A 111 -17.02 10.72 31.71
C ASN A 111 -17.55 10.79 30.26
N CYS A 112 -16.74 10.40 29.28
CA CYS A 112 -17.23 9.90 28.00
C CYS A 112 -16.84 8.43 27.87
N CYS A 113 -17.87 7.58 27.93
CA CYS A 113 -17.85 6.20 27.46
C CYS A 113 -17.23 6.10 26.05
N ASP A 114 -16.30 5.14 25.90
CA ASP A 114 -15.83 4.58 24.62
C ASP A 114 -15.30 5.55 23.55
N CYS A 115 -14.60 6.62 23.93
CA CYS A 115 -13.75 7.34 22.99
C CYS A 115 -12.52 6.49 22.65
N LEU A 116 -12.62 5.69 21.59
CA LEU A 116 -11.49 5.00 20.97
C LEU A 116 -10.49 6.05 20.46
N TYR A 117 -9.33 6.14 21.11
CA TYR A 117 -8.21 6.92 20.61
C TYR A 117 -7.14 5.97 20.06
N LEU A 118 -6.69 6.23 18.84
CA LEU A 118 -5.57 5.50 18.24
C LEU A 118 -4.28 5.94 18.94
N VAL A 119 -3.54 4.98 19.48
CA VAL A 119 -2.20 5.22 20.05
C VAL A 119 -1.19 4.66 19.07
N ASP A 120 -0.20 5.49 18.70
CA ASP A 120 0.98 4.99 17.99
C ASP A 120 1.69 3.98 18.88
N CYS A 121 1.74 2.74 18.41
CA CYS A 121 2.25 1.61 19.17
C CYS A 121 3.40 0.99 18.38
N ASN A 122 4.55 0.82 19.04
CA ASN A 122 5.70 0.19 18.42
C ASN A 122 5.37 -1.26 18.09
N VAL A 123 5.66 -1.68 16.85
CA VAL A 123 5.48 -3.06 16.41
C VAL A 123 6.67 -3.91 16.85
N THR A 124 6.40 -5.10 17.33
CA THR A 124 7.39 -6.12 17.70
C THR A 124 7.01 -7.46 17.12
N GLY A 125 7.98 -8.38 17.01
CA GLY A 125 7.69 -9.74 16.59
C GLY A 125 6.92 -10.49 17.68
N SER A 126 7.45 -10.51 18.91
CA SER A 126 6.89 -11.34 19.99
C SER A 126 6.68 -10.64 21.35
N SER A 127 7.26 -9.46 21.57
CA SER A 127 7.20 -8.77 22.86
C SER A 127 6.00 -7.83 23.00
N GLU A 128 5.16 -8.04 24.01
CA GLU A 128 3.99 -7.18 24.31
C GLU A 128 4.33 -5.80 24.87
N GLY A 129 5.62 -5.54 25.16
CA GLY A 129 6.04 -4.33 25.85
C GLY A 129 5.71 -4.37 27.34
N THR A 130 5.38 -3.22 27.90
CA THR A 130 4.98 -3.07 29.32
C THR A 130 3.63 -2.33 29.39
N PRO A 131 2.96 -2.30 30.56
CA PRO A 131 1.72 -1.54 30.71
C PRO A 131 1.87 -0.04 30.38
N ASP A 132 3.05 0.53 30.62
CA ASP A 132 3.35 1.95 30.35
C ASP A 132 3.91 2.19 28.94
N ASP A 133 4.37 1.14 28.24
CA ASP A 133 4.86 1.16 26.86
C ASP A 133 4.35 -0.10 26.12
N PRO A 134 3.04 -0.17 25.82
CA PRO A 134 2.46 -1.32 25.15
C PRO A 134 2.97 -1.41 23.72
N LYS A 135 3.15 -2.64 23.24
CA LYS A 135 3.64 -2.93 21.88
C LYS A 135 2.68 -3.81 21.11
N PHE A 136 2.64 -3.61 19.80
CA PHE A 136 1.81 -4.39 18.90
C PHE A 136 2.57 -5.64 18.47
N VAL A 137 2.08 -6.81 18.86
CA VAL A 137 2.79 -8.09 18.71
C VAL A 137 2.31 -8.84 17.46
N LEU A 138 3.18 -8.97 16.48
CA LEU A 138 2.88 -9.68 15.23
C LEU A 138 2.55 -11.15 15.45
N LYS A 139 3.26 -11.83 16.37
CA LYS A 139 2.96 -13.24 16.73
C LYS A 139 1.49 -13.44 17.10
N LYS A 140 0.92 -12.58 17.95
CA LYS A 140 -0.50 -12.66 18.37
C LYS A 140 -1.45 -12.39 17.20
N LEU A 141 -1.12 -11.43 16.34
CA LEU A 141 -1.89 -11.16 15.13
C LEU A 141 -1.97 -12.41 14.25
N PHE A 142 -0.83 -13.08 14.06
CA PHE A 142 -0.77 -14.28 13.25
C PHE A 142 -1.54 -15.45 13.87
N GLU A 143 -1.29 -15.69 15.15
CA GLU A 143 -1.86 -16.82 15.89
C GLU A 143 -3.38 -16.78 15.94
N HIS A 144 -3.93 -15.62 16.31
CA HIS A 144 -5.35 -15.50 16.59
C HIS A 144 -6.18 -15.11 15.37
N HIS A 145 -5.54 -14.63 14.30
CA HIS A 145 -6.27 -14.10 13.16
C HIS A 145 -5.78 -14.59 11.81
N ILE A 146 -4.51 -14.38 11.46
CA ILE A 146 -4.04 -14.67 10.10
C ILE A 146 -4.10 -16.18 9.83
N PHE A 147 -3.47 -17.00 10.66
CA PHE A 147 -3.49 -18.45 10.47
C PHE A 147 -4.90 -19.03 10.53
N GLN A 148 -5.75 -18.55 11.45
CA GLN A 148 -7.14 -19.00 11.56
C GLN A 148 -7.96 -18.72 10.29
N LYS A 149 -7.78 -17.54 9.71
CA LYS A 149 -8.47 -17.17 8.47
C LYS A 149 -7.94 -17.96 7.28
N LEU A 150 -6.63 -18.18 7.21
CA LEU A 150 -6.02 -19.01 6.17
C LEU A 150 -6.47 -20.47 6.27
N ASP A 151 -6.52 -21.03 7.47
CA ASP A 151 -7.02 -22.39 7.71
C ASP A 151 -8.44 -22.54 7.15
N GLY A 152 -9.34 -21.60 7.40
CA GLY A 152 -10.70 -21.61 6.83
C GLY A 152 -10.75 -21.45 5.31
N LEU A 153 -9.79 -20.73 4.72
CA LEU A 153 -9.71 -20.50 3.28
C LEU A 153 -9.23 -21.73 2.50
N VAL A 154 -8.30 -22.50 3.08
CA VAL A 154 -7.69 -23.68 2.42
C VAL A 154 -8.22 -25.02 2.96
N ALA A 155 -9.11 -25.01 3.95
CA ALA A 155 -9.82 -26.21 4.39
C ALA A 155 -10.77 -26.75 3.30
N THR A 156 -11.27 -27.98 3.50
CA THR A 156 -12.24 -28.58 2.60
C THR A 156 -13.52 -27.75 2.46
N GLY A 157 -13.94 -27.47 1.22
CA GLY A 157 -15.02 -26.54 0.90
C GLY A 157 -14.65 -25.07 0.98
N GLY A 158 -13.41 -24.75 1.36
CA GLY A 158 -12.85 -23.40 1.35
C GLY A 158 -12.59 -22.92 -0.08
N GLN A 159 -12.54 -21.59 -0.25
CA GLN A 159 -12.34 -20.96 -1.56
C GLN A 159 -11.06 -21.44 -2.26
N TYR A 160 -10.08 -21.90 -1.47
CA TYR A 160 -8.75 -22.25 -1.91
C TYR A 160 -8.31 -23.65 -1.46
N GLU A 161 -9.24 -24.57 -1.26
CA GLU A 161 -8.99 -25.94 -0.76
C GLU A 161 -7.79 -26.67 -1.40
N VAL A 162 -7.57 -26.46 -2.70
CA VAL A 162 -6.51 -27.18 -3.45
C VAL A 162 -5.15 -26.50 -3.42
N TYR A 163 -5.05 -25.31 -2.83
CA TYR A 163 -3.83 -24.52 -2.85
C TYR A 163 -3.04 -24.61 -1.55
N ILE A 164 -1.73 -24.36 -1.65
CA ILE A 164 -0.82 -24.33 -0.50
C ILE A 164 -0.43 -22.88 -0.21
N PRO A 165 -0.70 -22.36 0.99
CA PRO A 165 -0.21 -21.05 1.40
C PRO A 165 1.32 -20.97 1.43
N VAL A 166 1.83 -19.84 0.95
CA VAL A 166 3.21 -19.39 1.00
C VAL A 166 3.19 -18.06 1.72
N ILE A 167 3.71 -18.02 2.94
CA ILE A 167 3.75 -16.81 3.74
C ILE A 167 5.10 -16.11 3.53
N GLN A 168 5.06 -14.83 3.15
CA GLN A 168 6.25 -13.99 2.99
C GLN A 168 6.29 -12.88 4.04
N GLY A 169 7.46 -12.68 4.62
CA GLY A 169 7.78 -11.55 5.50
C GLY A 169 9.07 -10.88 5.03
N ASP A 170 9.13 -9.55 5.12
CA ASP A 170 10.35 -8.80 4.84
C ASP A 170 11.37 -8.92 6.00
N ASN A 171 12.52 -8.26 5.89
CA ASN A 171 13.52 -8.23 6.97
C ASN A 171 13.36 -7.03 7.91
N ALA A 172 12.16 -6.47 8.05
CA ALA A 172 11.90 -5.48 9.08
C ALA A 172 12.22 -6.06 10.46
N GLY A 173 12.67 -5.21 11.39
CA GLY A 173 13.11 -5.64 12.74
C GLY A 173 12.14 -6.61 13.43
N PRO A 174 10.82 -6.32 13.46
CA PRO A 174 9.82 -7.24 14.01
C PRO A 174 9.75 -8.61 13.33
N HIS A 175 9.85 -8.66 12.00
CA HIS A 175 9.82 -9.92 11.23
C HIS A 175 11.09 -10.75 11.40
N ALA A 176 12.22 -10.09 11.64
CA ALA A 176 13.51 -10.72 11.89
C ALA A 176 13.69 -11.20 13.35
N GLU A 177 12.73 -10.91 14.24
CA GLU A 177 12.80 -11.32 15.64
C GLU A 177 12.74 -12.86 15.75
N LYS A 178 13.79 -13.44 16.33
CA LYS A 178 14.01 -14.90 16.31
C LYS A 178 12.83 -15.72 16.82
N GLU A 179 12.16 -15.26 17.89
CA GLU A 179 11.01 -15.98 18.44
C GLU A 179 9.84 -15.99 17.45
N TYR A 180 9.47 -14.83 16.92
CA TYR A 180 8.41 -14.69 15.91
C TYR A 180 8.72 -15.53 14.67
N PHE A 181 9.92 -15.36 14.10
CA PHE A 181 10.35 -16.07 12.92
C PHE A 181 10.27 -17.60 13.08
N ASN A 182 10.83 -18.13 14.18
CA ASN A 182 10.83 -19.57 14.43
C ASN A 182 9.41 -20.11 14.64
N TRP A 183 8.56 -19.33 15.32
CA TRP A 183 7.17 -19.71 15.55
C TRP A 183 6.38 -19.74 14.24
N CYS A 184 6.47 -18.71 13.39
CA CYS A 184 5.80 -18.67 12.08
C CYS A 184 6.25 -19.82 11.18
N LYS A 185 7.57 -20.08 11.13
CA LYS A 185 8.12 -21.21 10.38
C LYS A 185 7.55 -22.54 10.87
N ALA A 186 7.51 -22.78 12.18
CA ALA A 186 6.94 -24.01 12.75
C ALA A 186 5.45 -24.15 12.46
N GLN A 187 4.68 -23.06 12.52
CA GLN A 187 3.25 -23.06 12.19
C GLN A 187 2.99 -23.40 10.70
N CYS A 188 3.84 -22.90 9.80
CA CYS A 188 3.76 -23.25 8.38
C CYS A 188 4.13 -24.72 8.15
N GLU A 189 5.23 -25.19 8.74
CA GLU A 189 5.69 -26.58 8.61
C GLU A 189 4.63 -27.58 9.11
N GLN A 190 3.99 -27.30 10.25
CA GLN A 190 2.92 -28.14 10.81
C GLN A 190 1.72 -28.28 9.86
N ARG A 191 1.44 -27.25 9.05
CA ARG A 191 0.33 -27.21 8.09
C ARG A 191 0.72 -27.69 6.70
N GLY A 192 2.00 -27.97 6.46
CA GLY A 192 2.52 -28.24 5.12
C GLY A 192 2.55 -27.00 4.21
N TRP A 193 2.58 -25.81 4.79
CA TRP A 193 2.67 -24.52 4.11
C TRP A 193 4.14 -24.09 3.97
N HIS A 194 4.38 -23.03 3.21
CA HIS A 194 5.72 -22.47 3.03
C HIS A 194 5.89 -21.15 3.78
N TRP A 195 7.05 -20.97 4.42
CA TRP A 195 7.51 -19.69 4.94
C TRP A 195 8.72 -19.25 4.13
N GLU A 196 8.55 -18.21 3.31
CA GLU A 196 9.57 -17.72 2.38
C GLU A 196 9.98 -16.29 2.77
N PRO A 197 10.99 -16.12 3.64
CA PRO A 197 11.45 -14.79 4.00
C PRO A 197 12.04 -14.08 2.78
N GLN A 198 11.75 -12.79 2.66
CA GLN A 198 12.30 -11.96 1.61
C GLN A 198 13.78 -11.71 1.88
N VAL A 199 14.59 -11.73 0.82
CA VAL A 199 15.99 -11.31 0.91
C VAL A 199 16.10 -9.79 1.00
N PRO A 200 17.14 -9.24 1.65
CA PRO A 200 17.30 -7.80 1.80
C PRO A 200 17.28 -7.05 0.46
N GLN A 201 16.68 -5.86 0.45
CA GLN A 201 16.64 -4.95 -0.70
C GLN A 201 15.98 -5.52 -1.98
N MET A 202 15.03 -6.44 -1.84
CA MET A 202 14.31 -7.02 -2.99
C MET A 202 12.80 -6.75 -2.94
N PRO A 203 12.34 -5.48 -2.91
CA PRO A 203 10.90 -5.14 -2.85
C PRO A 203 10.11 -5.74 -4.02
N HIS A 204 10.75 -6.00 -5.17
CA HIS A 204 10.13 -6.64 -6.32
C HIS A 204 9.75 -8.11 -6.10
N MET A 205 10.21 -8.74 -5.02
CA MET A 205 9.83 -10.12 -4.63
C MET A 205 8.66 -10.16 -3.63
N ASN A 206 8.28 -9.00 -3.11
CA ASN A 206 7.14 -8.83 -2.20
C ASN A 206 5.97 -8.29 -3.03
N ASN A 207 4.84 -8.99 -3.02
CA ASN A 207 3.66 -8.69 -3.81
C ASN A 207 3.03 -7.34 -3.41
N LEU A 208 3.08 -6.95 -2.14
CA LEU A 208 2.59 -5.67 -1.67
C LEU A 208 3.43 -4.56 -2.28
N ASP A 209 4.75 -4.64 -2.15
CA ASP A 209 5.68 -3.66 -2.73
C ASP A 209 5.61 -3.63 -4.27
N LEU A 210 5.50 -4.79 -4.90
CA LEU A 210 5.48 -4.91 -6.35
C LEU A 210 4.18 -4.40 -6.97
N SER A 211 3.03 -4.70 -6.34
CA SER A 211 1.72 -4.56 -6.99
C SER A 211 0.70 -3.78 -6.18
N VAL A 212 0.55 -4.06 -4.88
CA VAL A 212 -0.53 -3.49 -4.07
C VAL A 212 -0.21 -2.03 -3.75
N PHE A 213 0.94 -1.73 -3.16
CA PHE A 213 1.34 -0.38 -2.77
C PHE A 213 1.46 0.58 -3.95
N PRO A 214 2.02 0.21 -5.12
CA PRO A 214 1.99 1.08 -6.29
C PRO A 214 0.56 1.38 -6.77
N CYS A 215 -0.33 0.38 -6.76
CA CYS A 215 -1.74 0.55 -7.14
C CYS A 215 -2.48 1.45 -6.14
N MET A 216 -2.31 1.16 -4.84
CA MET A 216 -2.84 1.93 -3.72
C MET A 216 -2.36 3.37 -3.79
N SER A 217 -1.05 3.61 -3.91
CA SER A 217 -0.45 4.95 -3.91
C SER A 217 -1.06 5.84 -4.98
N ARG A 218 -1.20 5.35 -6.22
CA ARG A 218 -1.80 6.13 -7.31
C ARG A 218 -3.27 6.48 -7.04
N ARG A 219 -4.06 5.52 -6.55
CA ARG A 219 -5.48 5.73 -6.24
C ARG A 219 -5.69 6.59 -5.00
N HIS A 220 -4.85 6.41 -3.98
CA HIS A 220 -4.82 7.23 -2.77
C HIS A 220 -4.52 8.68 -3.11
N CYS A 221 -3.54 8.94 -3.98
CA CYS A 221 -3.27 10.29 -4.47
C CYS A 221 -4.48 10.93 -5.17
N ALA A 222 -5.26 10.15 -5.92
CA ALA A 222 -6.47 10.64 -6.58
C ALA A 222 -7.57 10.95 -5.55
N ALA A 223 -7.88 10.00 -4.66
CA ALA A 223 -8.85 10.18 -3.58
C ALA A 223 -8.48 11.35 -2.65
N ALA A 224 -7.19 11.50 -2.33
CA ALA A 224 -6.70 12.58 -1.50
C ALA A 224 -6.90 13.95 -2.16
N ARG A 225 -6.67 14.04 -3.48
CA ARG A 225 -6.91 15.27 -4.25
C ARG A 225 -8.38 15.63 -4.37
N GLU A 226 -9.25 14.64 -4.53
CA GLU A 226 -10.70 14.87 -4.57
C GLU A 226 -11.22 15.44 -3.24
N ARG A 227 -10.64 15.00 -2.12
CA ARG A 227 -11.05 15.41 -0.78
C ARG A 227 -10.40 16.72 -0.31
N GLY A 228 -9.12 16.91 -0.58
CA GLY A 228 -8.29 18.00 -0.04
C GLY A 228 -7.74 18.97 -1.08
N GLY A 229 -8.03 18.77 -2.36
CA GLY A 229 -7.46 19.56 -3.45
C GLY A 229 -5.95 19.37 -3.56
N LEU A 230 -5.21 20.48 -3.50
CA LEU A 230 -3.74 20.47 -3.56
C LEU A 230 -3.07 20.40 -2.17
N HIS A 231 -3.86 20.32 -1.10
CA HIS A 231 -3.34 20.25 0.26
C HIS A 231 -3.08 18.82 0.71
N VAL A 232 -2.11 18.64 1.59
CA VAL A 232 -1.88 17.37 2.28
C VAL A 232 -3.04 17.14 3.26
N LEU A 233 -3.66 15.96 3.20
CA LEU A 233 -4.72 15.60 4.13
C LEU A 233 -4.19 15.49 5.55
N LYS A 234 -5.06 15.77 6.53
CA LYS A 234 -4.80 15.43 7.95
C LYS A 234 -4.85 13.91 8.14
N GLN A 235 -4.32 13.43 9.25
CA GLN A 235 -4.21 12.00 9.59
C GLN A 235 -5.48 11.21 9.29
N ASP A 236 -6.64 11.63 9.82
CA ASP A 236 -7.92 10.95 9.58
C ASP A 236 -8.29 10.92 8.10
N GLY A 237 -8.08 12.03 7.38
CA GLY A 237 -8.32 12.09 5.94
C GLY A 237 -7.40 11.18 5.13
N ILE A 238 -6.12 11.08 5.51
CA ILE A 238 -5.17 10.12 4.91
C ILE A 238 -5.70 8.70 5.12
N TRP A 239 -6.20 8.42 6.32
CA TRP A 239 -6.68 7.12 6.74
C TRP A 239 -7.94 6.70 6.00
N ASP A 240 -8.95 7.55 5.99
CA ASP A 240 -10.20 7.34 5.26
C ASP A 240 -9.95 7.16 3.74
N ALA A 241 -8.97 7.87 3.18
CA ALA A 241 -8.62 7.73 1.76
C ALA A 241 -7.92 6.38 1.49
N ALA A 242 -7.09 5.91 2.42
CA ALA A 242 -6.46 4.59 2.30
C ALA A 242 -7.48 3.46 2.43
N GLU A 243 -8.41 3.57 3.39
CA GLU A 243 -9.48 2.59 3.59
C GLU A 243 -10.40 2.50 2.37
N ASP A 244 -10.84 3.63 1.81
CA ASP A 244 -11.66 3.66 0.59
C ASP A 244 -10.98 2.96 -0.58
N VAL A 245 -9.70 3.26 -0.82
CA VAL A 245 -8.94 2.64 -1.91
C VAL A 245 -8.78 1.15 -1.67
N TRP A 246 -8.47 0.75 -0.42
CA TRP A 246 -8.32 -0.66 -0.06
C TRP A 246 -9.60 -1.46 -0.33
N ARG A 247 -10.76 -0.93 0.09
CA ARG A 247 -12.06 -1.59 -0.11
C ARG A 247 -12.47 -1.68 -1.57
N THR A 248 -12.02 -0.75 -2.40
CA THR A 248 -12.38 -0.66 -3.83
C THR A 248 -11.31 -1.24 -4.77
N LEU A 249 -10.22 -1.79 -4.24
CA LEU A 249 -9.22 -2.47 -5.04
C LEU A 249 -9.81 -3.75 -5.65
N PRO A 250 -9.78 -3.92 -6.99
CA PRO A 250 -10.36 -5.08 -7.66
C PRO A 250 -9.76 -6.42 -7.23
N CYS A 251 -8.47 -6.43 -6.86
CA CYS A 251 -7.77 -7.60 -6.33
C CYS A 251 -8.21 -7.99 -4.92
N ILE A 252 -8.89 -7.09 -4.19
CA ILE A 252 -9.37 -7.32 -2.82
C ILE A 252 -10.88 -7.66 -2.82
N GLY A 253 -11.67 -6.99 -3.67
CA GLY A 253 -13.13 -7.11 -3.69
C GLY A 253 -13.70 -8.40 -4.28
N ARG A 254 -12.93 -9.18 -5.05
CA ARG A 254 -13.41 -10.43 -5.69
C ARG A 254 -13.22 -11.70 -4.85
N GLY A 255 -12.88 -11.57 -3.57
CA GLY A 255 -12.50 -12.73 -2.76
C GLY A 255 -11.12 -13.29 -3.11
N GLU A 256 -10.44 -12.74 -4.12
CA GLU A 256 -9.02 -12.98 -4.50
C GLU A 256 -8.04 -12.41 -3.46
N ARG A 257 -8.43 -12.40 -2.17
CA ARG A 257 -7.64 -11.85 -1.06
C ARG A 257 -6.33 -12.61 -0.96
N PHE A 258 -5.24 -11.90 -1.29
CA PHE A 258 -3.85 -12.34 -1.18
C PHE A 258 -3.60 -13.72 -1.78
N CYS A 259 -4.13 -13.96 -2.98
CA CYS A 259 -3.80 -15.13 -3.77
C CYS A 259 -3.35 -14.71 -5.15
N TRP A 260 -2.07 -14.36 -5.30
CA TRP A 260 -1.46 -14.52 -6.61
C TRP A 260 -1.28 -16.01 -6.83
N LYS A 261 -2.08 -16.55 -7.76
CA LYS A 261 -1.82 -17.85 -8.34
C LYS A 261 -0.48 -17.74 -9.05
N GLN A 262 0.59 -18.21 -8.42
CA GLN A 262 1.88 -18.33 -9.08
C GLN A 262 1.82 -19.55 -10.00
N ASP A 263 1.06 -19.44 -11.10
CA ASP A 263 1.20 -20.34 -12.24
C ASP A 263 2.58 -20.06 -12.83
N ARG A 264 3.63 -20.74 -12.33
CA ARG A 264 4.92 -20.76 -13.01
C ARG A 264 4.77 -21.57 -14.29
N GLU A 265 4.17 -20.98 -15.31
CA GLU A 265 4.52 -21.30 -16.69
C GLU A 265 5.86 -20.62 -17.00
N TRP A 266 6.94 -21.11 -16.40
CA TRP A 266 8.26 -21.04 -17.02
C TRP A 266 8.36 -22.19 -18.02
N HIS A 267 7.49 -22.17 -19.02
CA HIS A 267 7.64 -23.01 -20.19
C HIS A 267 8.48 -22.23 -21.20
N SER A 268 9.70 -22.74 -21.44
CA SER A 268 10.65 -22.35 -22.47
C SER A 268 11.08 -20.88 -22.50
N LEU A 269 12.12 -20.55 -21.74
CA LEU A 269 13.26 -19.74 -22.19
C LEU A 269 14.54 -20.27 -21.53
#